data_AF-A0A3M1BPW6-F1
#
_entry.id   AF-A0A3M1BPW6-F1
#
_cell.length_a   1.000
_cell.length_b   1.000
_cell.length_c   1.000
_cell.angle_alpha   90.00
_cell.angle_beta   90.00
_cell.angle_gamma   90.00
#
_symmetry.space_group_name_H-M   'P 1'
#
loop_
_entity.id
_entity.type
_entity.pdbx_description
1 polymer ?
#
loop_
_entity_poly.entity_id
_entity_poly.type
_entity_poly.pdbx_seq_one_letter_code
_entity_poly.pdbx_strand_id
1 'polypeptide(L)'
;MIWQLFTANFFAWMRSWKLLLRGRKPGWLFLGKGVVIRNLQNIRFSPWVRIEDGVHLNGLGRGKIELGRHVRIGAYSRLIISTTLNDLGAYIKIGNNVGLGEFAYLGGAGG
;
A
#
# COMPACT_ATOMS: atom_id res chain seq x y z
N MET A 1 18.28 -1.06 -19.85
CA MET A 1 16.94 -0.61 -19.43
C MET A 1 16.04 -1.76 -18.98
N ILE A 2 15.78 -2.78 -19.80
CA ILE A 2 14.89 -3.92 -19.45
C ILE A 2 15.39 -4.70 -18.22
N TRP A 3 16.68 -5.04 -18.15
CA TRP A 3 17.27 -5.76 -17.01
C TRP A 3 17.13 -5.02 -15.67
N GLN A 4 17.17 -3.69 -15.66
CA GLN A 4 16.98 -2.89 -14.44
C GLN A 4 15.55 -2.96 -13.93
N LEU A 5 14.55 -3.03 -14.82
CA LEU A 5 13.16 -3.18 -14.42
C LEU A 5 12.92 -4.54 -13.77
N PHE A 6 13.46 -5.62 -14.36
CA PHE A 6 13.36 -6.96 -13.79
C PHE A 6 14.04 -7.06 -12.42
N THR A 7 15.26 -6.54 -12.28
CA THR A 7 15.95 -6.57 -10.99
C THR A 7 15.20 -5.74 -9.94
N ALA A 8 14.77 -4.51 -10.28
CA ALA A 8 13.99 -3.67 -9.36
C ALA A 8 12.69 -4.36 -8.90
N ASN A 9 11.97 -5.00 -9.83
CA ASN A 9 10.75 -5.75 -9.54
C ASN A 9 11.01 -6.96 -8.65
N PHE A 10 12.07 -7.71 -8.93
CA PHE A 10 12.47 -8.87 -8.13
C PHE A 10 12.81 -8.45 -6.69
N PHE A 11 13.62 -7.40 -6.52
CA PHE A 11 13.92 -6.87 -5.19
C PHE A 11 12.67 -6.34 -4.48
N ALA A 12 11.76 -5.68 -5.19
CA ALA A 12 10.52 -5.20 -4.60
C ALA A 12 9.62 -6.34 -4.12
N TRP A 13 9.53 -7.43 -4.90
CA TRP A 13 8.80 -8.63 -4.52
C TRP A 13 9.44 -9.33 -3.31
N MET A 14 10.77 -9.48 -3.30
CA MET A 14 11.49 -10.04 -2.14
C MET A 14 11.30 -9.20 -0.88
N ARG A 15 11.26 -7.86 -0.96
CA ARG A 15 11.00 -7.01 0.20
C ARG A 15 9.62 -7.24 0.80
N SER A 16 8.63 -7.58 -0.01
CA SER A 16 7.28 -7.90 0.46
C SER A 16 7.26 -9.09 1.41
N TRP A 17 8.25 -9.99 1.35
CA TRP A 17 8.35 -11.14 2.26
C TRP A 17 8.58 -10.73 3.71
N LYS A 18 9.02 -9.49 3.99
CA LYS A 18 9.03 -8.94 5.36
C LYS A 18 7.65 -8.90 6.01
N LEU A 19 6.57 -8.90 5.23
CA LEU A 19 5.21 -9.01 5.75
C LEU A 19 4.91 -10.38 6.37
N LEU A 20 5.64 -11.44 6.00
CA LEU A 20 5.51 -12.76 6.63
C LEU A 20 5.87 -12.70 8.12
N LEU A 21 6.89 -11.92 8.48
CA LEU A 21 7.26 -11.67 9.88
C LEU A 21 6.16 -10.96 10.68
N ARG A 22 5.19 -10.35 9.98
CA ARG A 22 4.00 -9.71 10.56
C ARG A 22 2.73 -10.55 10.34
N GLY A 23 2.87 -11.85 10.09
CA GLY A 23 1.75 -12.80 9.93
C GLY A 23 0.95 -12.64 8.64
N ARG A 24 1.45 -11.92 7.64
CA ARG A 24 0.75 -11.66 6.37
C ARG A 24 1.49 -12.32 5.20
N LYS A 25 0.78 -13.13 4.41
CA LYS A 25 1.30 -13.68 3.15
C LYS A 25 1.32 -12.58 2.08
N PRO A 26 2.49 -12.21 1.53
CA PRO A 26 2.61 -11.11 0.57
C PRO A 26 2.04 -11.45 -0.81
N GLY A 27 2.04 -12.72 -1.21
CA GLY A 27 1.58 -13.13 -2.55
C GLY A 27 2.30 -12.38 -3.67
N TRP A 28 1.52 -11.75 -4.55
CA TRP A 28 2.00 -10.92 -5.66
C TRP A 28 2.00 -9.43 -5.30
N LEU A 29 2.54 -9.10 -4.13
CA LEU A 29 2.76 -7.73 -3.68
C LEU A 29 4.20 -7.31 -4.01
N PHE A 30 4.37 -6.10 -4.51
CA PHE A 30 5.67 -5.50 -4.79
C PHE A 30 5.84 -4.25 -3.92
N LEU A 31 6.80 -4.28 -2.99
CA LEU A 31 7.07 -3.15 -2.10
C LEU A 31 8.39 -2.46 -2.49
N GLY A 32 8.28 -1.17 -2.80
CA GLY A 32 9.40 -0.25 -2.98
C GLY A 32 10.25 -0.08 -1.72
N LYS A 33 11.30 0.72 -1.85
CA LYS A 33 12.17 1.14 -0.75
C LYS A 33 11.45 2.19 0.10
N GLY A 34 11.67 2.18 1.41
CA GLY A 34 11.12 3.20 2.30
C GLY A 34 9.59 3.17 2.45
N VAL A 35 8.91 2.11 2.02
CA VAL A 35 7.47 1.96 2.24
C VAL A 35 7.18 1.80 3.72
N VAL A 36 6.33 2.67 4.25
CA VAL A 36 5.91 2.67 5.66
C VAL A 36 4.49 2.15 5.75
N ILE A 37 4.32 1.03 6.46
CA ILE A 37 2.99 0.42 6.68
C ILE A 37 2.68 0.43 8.17
N ARG A 38 1.65 1.19 8.54
CA ARG A 38 1.07 1.29 9.90
C ARG A 38 -0.32 0.67 9.93
N ASN A 39 -0.67 0.04 11.06
CA ASN A 39 -1.96 -0.62 11.28
C ASN A 39 -2.28 -1.66 10.20
N LEU A 40 -1.32 -2.56 9.93
CA LEU A 40 -1.40 -3.58 8.89
C LEU A 40 -2.63 -4.50 9.00
N GLN A 41 -3.21 -4.69 10.19
CA GLN A 41 -4.46 -5.44 10.33
C GLN A 41 -5.62 -4.83 9.51
N ASN A 42 -5.59 -3.51 9.31
CA ASN A 42 -6.60 -2.74 8.58
C ASN A 42 -6.18 -2.42 7.15
N ILE A 43 -5.23 -3.17 6.59
CA ILE A 43 -4.80 -3.01 5.21
C ILE A 43 -4.95 -4.35 4.48
N ARG A 44 -5.65 -4.35 3.35
CA ARG A 44 -5.89 -5.51 2.51
C ARG A 44 -5.26 -5.28 1.15
N PHE A 45 -4.29 -6.14 0.83
CA PHE A 45 -3.66 -6.20 -0.48
C PHE A 45 -4.29 -7.34 -1.28
N SER A 46 -4.81 -7.05 -2.47
CA SER A 46 -5.14 -8.06 -3.46
C SER A 46 -3.88 -8.49 -4.25
N PRO A 47 -3.94 -9.57 -5.05
CA PRO A 47 -2.82 -9.93 -5.92
C PRO A 47 -2.47 -8.82 -6.91
N TRP A 48 -1.19 -8.74 -7.26
CA TRP A 48 -0.65 -7.77 -8.22
C TRP A 48 -0.81 -6.32 -7.80
N VAL A 49 -0.53 -6.05 -6.52
CA VAL A 49 -0.44 -4.69 -6.00
C VAL A 49 1.02 -4.25 -6.01
N ARG A 50 1.28 -3.06 -6.54
CA ARG A 50 2.58 -2.41 -6.52
C ARG A 50 2.53 -1.15 -5.69
N ILE A 51 3.37 -1.10 -4.68
CA ILE A 51 3.59 0.06 -3.83
C ILE A 51 4.98 0.59 -4.15
N GLU A 52 5.06 1.77 -4.75
CA GLU A 52 6.34 2.39 -5.13
C GLU A 52 7.12 2.92 -3.92
N ASP A 53 8.30 3.46 -4.19
CA ASP A 53 9.22 3.94 -3.16
C ASP A 53 8.61 5.07 -2.30
N GLY A 54 8.86 5.05 -1.00
CA GLY A 54 8.46 6.10 -0.07
C GLY A 54 6.96 6.22 0.19
N VAL A 55 6.14 5.25 -0.19
CA VAL A 55 4.68 5.28 0.07
C VAL A 55 4.39 5.06 1.55
N HIS A 56 3.46 5.84 2.10
CA HIS A 56 2.99 5.71 3.47
C HIS A 56 1.54 5.20 3.48
N LEU A 57 1.33 4.03 4.07
CA LEU A 57 0.01 3.44 4.29
C LEU A 57 -0.31 3.46 5.79
N ASN A 58 -1.42 4.10 6.17
CA ASN A 58 -1.90 4.15 7.54
C ASN A 58 -3.37 3.71 7.63
N GLY A 59 -3.59 2.46 8.04
CA GLY A 59 -4.92 1.87 8.24
C GLY A 59 -5.61 2.23 9.56
N LEU A 60 -5.19 3.29 10.25
CA LEU A 60 -5.84 3.71 11.50
C LEU A 60 -7.24 4.28 11.23
N GLY A 61 -8.28 3.51 11.52
CA GLY A 61 -9.68 3.91 11.32
C GLY A 61 -10.66 2.79 11.64
N ARG A 62 -11.96 3.06 11.44
CA ARG A 62 -13.06 2.10 11.63
C ARG A 62 -13.10 1.01 10.57
N GLY A 63 -12.66 1.34 9.36
CA GLY A 63 -12.59 0.43 8.21
C GLY A 63 -11.15 0.12 7.80
N LYS A 64 -10.98 -0.22 6.51
CA LYS A 64 -9.71 -0.73 5.96
C LYS A 64 -9.25 0.07 4.77
N ILE A 65 -7.95 0.04 4.51
CA ILE A 65 -7.38 0.37 3.20
C ILE A 65 -7.50 -0.90 2.37
N GLU A 66 -8.33 -0.89 1.34
CA GLU A 66 -8.50 -2.00 0.41
C GLU A 66 -7.89 -1.63 -0.94
N LEU A 67 -6.86 -2.38 -1.35
CA LEU A 67 -6.25 -2.26 -2.66
C LEU A 67 -6.68 -3.45 -3.53
N GLY A 68 -7.40 -3.14 -4.62
CA GLY A 68 -7.86 -4.11 -5.61
C GLY A 68 -6.73 -4.79 -6.39
N ARG A 69 -7.09 -5.65 -7.34
CA ARG A 69 -6.16 -6.34 -8.23
C ARG A 69 -5.56 -5.38 -9.25
N HIS A 70 -4.29 -5.56 -9.60
CA HIS A 70 -3.58 -4.70 -10.55
C HIS A 70 -3.58 -3.21 -10.15
N VAL A 71 -3.31 -2.93 -8.88
CA VAL A 71 -3.23 -1.56 -8.37
C VAL A 71 -1.78 -1.11 -8.30
N ARG A 72 -1.50 0.11 -8.74
CA ARG A 72 -0.20 0.78 -8.57
C ARG A 72 -0.37 2.03 -7.72
N ILE A 73 0.41 2.16 -6.66
CA ILE A 73 0.48 3.35 -5.81
C ILE A 73 1.79 4.06 -6.09
N GLY A 74 1.73 5.25 -6.70
CA GLY A 74 2.90 6.03 -7.11
C GLY A 74 3.79 6.46 -5.95
N ALA A 75 5.06 6.73 -6.24
CA ALA A 75 6.09 7.03 -5.25
C ALA A 75 5.71 8.21 -4.35
N TYR A 76 6.13 8.15 -3.09
CA TYR A 76 5.91 9.19 -2.08
C TYR A 76 4.44 9.53 -1.77
N SER A 77 3.50 8.71 -2.25
CA SER A 77 2.08 8.88 -1.97
C SER A 77 1.72 8.49 -0.55
N ARG A 78 0.62 9.03 -0.03
CA ARG A 78 0.11 8.78 1.31
C ARG A 78 -1.35 8.35 1.25
N LEU A 79 -1.64 7.16 1.76
CA LEU A 79 -3.00 6.67 1.95
C LEU A 79 -3.23 6.55 3.46
N ILE A 80 -3.97 7.50 4.03
CA ILE A 80 -4.15 7.65 5.47
C ILE A 80 -5.63 7.69 5.78
N ILE A 81 -6.15 6.72 6.53
CA ILE A 81 -7.55 6.76 6.98
C ILE A 81 -7.73 7.86 8.02
N SER A 82 -6.95 7.82 9.11
CA SER A 82 -6.87 8.86 10.13
C SER A 82 -5.48 8.94 10.76
N THR A 83 -5.18 10.08 11.37
CA THR A 83 -3.95 10.36 12.13
C THR A 83 -4.16 10.30 13.64
N THR A 84 -5.41 10.31 14.12
CA THR A 84 -5.73 10.34 15.57
C THR A 84 -6.75 9.26 15.94
N LEU A 85 -6.71 8.83 17.21
CA LEU A 85 -7.69 7.88 17.75
C LEU A 85 -9.03 8.53 18.12
N ASN A 86 -9.05 9.86 18.32
CA ASN A 86 -10.25 10.60 18.70
C ASN A 86 -11.21 10.79 17.53
N ASP A 87 -10.68 10.86 16.30
CA ASP A 87 -11.48 10.98 15.08
C ASP A 87 -11.11 9.85 14.11
N LEU A 88 -11.71 8.68 14.33
CA LEU A 88 -11.47 7.52 13.48
C LEU A 88 -12.20 7.67 12.14
N GLY A 89 -11.41 7.82 11.09
CA GLY A 89 -11.87 7.80 9.71
C GLY A 89 -12.54 6.49 9.32
N ALA A 90 -13.26 6.50 8.21
CA ALA A 90 -14.00 5.35 7.71
C ALA A 90 -13.08 4.36 6.97
N TYR A 91 -12.78 4.57 5.68
CA TYR A 91 -12.01 3.61 4.89
C TYR A 91 -11.32 4.27 3.69
N ILE A 92 -10.45 3.53 3.01
CA ILE A 92 -9.96 3.89 1.67
C ILE A 92 -10.14 2.65 0.78
N LYS A 93 -10.83 2.80 -0.36
CA LYS A 93 -11.03 1.69 -1.30
C LYS A 93 -10.54 2.07 -2.68
N ILE A 94 -9.51 1.36 -3.15
CA ILE A 94 -8.98 1.48 -4.51
C ILE A 94 -9.46 0.27 -5.32
N GLY A 95 -10.16 0.55 -6.42
CA GLY A 95 -10.70 -0.46 -7.32
C GLY A 95 -9.63 -1.24 -8.08
N ASN A 96 -10.06 -2.20 -8.90
CA ASN A 96 -9.16 -2.98 -9.74
C ASN A 96 -8.61 -2.13 -10.91
N ASN A 97 -7.39 -2.42 -11.35
CA ASN A 97 -6.73 -1.77 -12.50
C ASN A 97 -6.55 -0.25 -12.33
N VAL A 98 -6.32 0.21 -11.10
CA VAL A 98 -6.12 1.64 -10.80
C VAL A 98 -4.63 1.94 -10.57
N GLY A 99 -4.13 2.97 -11.24
CA GLY A 99 -2.83 3.57 -10.97
C GLY A 99 -3.00 4.94 -10.32
N LEU A 100 -2.41 5.14 -9.15
CA LEU A 100 -2.23 6.47 -8.57
C LEU A 100 -0.90 7.04 -9.01
N GLY A 101 -0.91 8.33 -9.37
CA GLY A 101 0.30 9.11 -9.64
C GLY A 101 1.19 9.25 -8.40
N GLU A 102 2.37 9.82 -8.62
CA GLU A 102 3.33 10.11 -7.55
C GLU A 102 2.83 11.27 -6.69
N PHE A 103 3.27 11.31 -5.42
CA PHE A 103 2.92 12.34 -4.44
C PHE A 103 1.42 12.52 -4.17
N ALA A 104 0.60 11.50 -4.48
CA ALA A 104 -0.83 11.53 -4.21
C ALA A 104 -1.11 11.47 -2.70
N TYR A 105 -2.12 12.23 -2.24
CA TYR A 105 -2.62 12.14 -0.88
C TYR A 105 -4.09 11.70 -0.89
N LEU A 106 -4.38 10.57 -0.26
CA LEU A 106 -5.74 10.05 -0.09
C LEU A 106 -6.06 9.95 1.40
N GLY A 107 -7.05 10.76 1.80
CA GLY A 107 -7.62 10.74 3.14
C GLY A 107 -8.88 9.89 3.20
N GLY A 108 -9.00 9.05 4.23
CA GLY A 108 -10.17 8.19 4.46
C GLY A 108 -11.08 8.65 5.60
N ALA A 109 -11.02 9.93 5.99
CA ALA A 109 -11.75 10.44 7.16
C ALA A 109 -13.28 10.30 7.03
N GLY A 110 -13.83 10.65 5.86
CA GLY A 110 -15.28 10.60 5.60
C GLY A 110 -15.81 9.27 5.03
N GLY A 111 -14.95 8.49 4.36
CA GLY A 111 -15.33 7.31 3.58
C GLY A 111 -15.52 7.58 2.10
#